data_AF-A0A653KAG8-F1
#
_entry.id   AF-A0A653KAG8-F1
#
_cell.length_a   1.000
_cell.length_b   1.000
_cell.length_c   1.000
_cell.angle_alpha   90.00
_cell.angle_beta   90.00
_cell.angle_gamma   90.00
#
_symmetry.space_group_name_H-M   'P 1'
#
loop_
_entity.id
_entity.type
_entity.pdbx_description
1 polymer ?
#
loop_
_entity_poly.entity_id
_entity_poly.type
_entity_poly.pdbx_seq_one_letter_code
_entity_poly.pdbx_strand_id
1 'polypeptide(L)'
;MTYHGQQIIGDYQQLSHVEYINQEANLFNGLLIRKNVVEKIGLPISDLFIRGDEVEYTKRMKKNKLSFGTLVDAKFFHPSDKNERIKVLFNLWTMRDAHSDFKNYYMFRNRAVAFIEDGNAWLLPLDLIRYTYYFLIVKKLNIKGLKLWCLATIDGIKGKLGRHSKY
;
A
#
# COMPACT_ATOMS: atom_id res chain seq x y z
N MET A 1 3.12 3.95 -11.26
CA MET A 1 3.93 5.08 -10.78
C MET A 1 3.57 6.32 -11.58
N THR A 2 3.97 7.52 -11.14
CA THR A 2 3.90 8.72 -11.98
C THR A 2 5.31 9.10 -12.38
N TYR A 3 5.59 9.16 -13.68
CA TYR A 3 6.90 9.50 -14.23
C TYR A 3 6.72 10.68 -15.19
N HIS A 4 7.44 11.80 -14.95
CA HIS A 4 7.27 13.07 -15.68
C HIS A 4 5.81 13.53 -15.86
N GLY A 5 4.99 13.39 -14.81
CA GLY A 5 3.58 13.80 -14.85
C GLY A 5 2.64 12.82 -15.54
N GLN A 6 3.15 11.74 -16.14
CA GLN A 6 2.33 10.69 -16.74
C GLN A 6 2.13 9.52 -15.77
N GLN A 7 0.90 9.05 -15.67
CA GLN A 7 0.57 7.88 -14.86
C GLN A 7 0.88 6.60 -15.65
N ILE A 8 1.91 5.87 -15.23
CA ILE A 8 2.33 4.61 -15.87
C ILE A 8 1.74 3.44 -15.10
N ILE A 9 0.91 2.65 -15.78
CA ILE A 9 0.17 1.53 -15.19
C ILE A 9 0.28 0.28 -16.09
N GLY A 10 1.12 -0.67 -15.70
CA GLY A 10 1.10 -2.03 -16.21
C GLY A 10 1.44 -2.19 -17.70
N ASP A 11 2.05 -1.16 -18.30
CA ASP A 11 2.56 -1.20 -19.66
C ASP A 11 4.00 -0.67 -19.65
N TYR A 12 4.95 -1.60 -19.75
CA TYR A 12 6.38 -1.26 -19.73
C TYR A 12 6.83 -0.60 -21.04
N GLN A 13 6.07 -0.72 -22.14
CA GLN A 13 6.45 -0.14 -23.43
C GLN A 13 6.49 1.40 -23.34
N GLN A 14 5.68 1.98 -22.46
CA GLN A 14 5.71 3.41 -22.15
C GLN A 14 7.05 3.88 -21.56
N LEU A 15 7.86 2.95 -21.05
CA LEU A 15 9.15 3.20 -20.42
C LEU A 15 10.34 2.71 -21.26
N SER A 16 10.11 2.20 -22.48
CA SER A 16 11.18 1.55 -23.27
C SER A 16 12.33 2.48 -23.69
N HIS A 17 12.17 3.80 -23.50
CA HIS A 17 13.18 4.82 -23.77
C HIS A 17 13.99 5.20 -22.52
N VAL A 18 13.68 4.61 -21.37
CA VAL A 18 14.32 4.88 -20.07
C VAL A 18 15.05 3.61 -19.64
N GLU A 19 16.34 3.72 -19.33
CA GLU A 19 17.12 2.58 -18.82
C GLU A 19 16.82 2.33 -17.34
N TYR A 20 16.81 3.39 -16.54
CA TYR A 20 16.71 3.30 -15.08
C TYR A 20 15.81 4.39 -14.48
N ILE A 21 14.91 3.98 -13.60
CA ILE A 21 14.03 4.87 -12.85
C ILE A 21 14.55 5.02 -11.43
N ASN A 22 15.04 6.21 -11.11
CA ASN A 22 15.54 6.55 -9.78
C ASN A 22 14.42 6.61 -8.74
N GLN A 23 14.69 6.11 -7.53
CA GLN A 23 13.87 6.27 -6.32
C GLN A 23 12.45 5.68 -6.38
N GLU A 24 12.20 4.79 -7.35
CA GLU A 24 10.94 4.08 -7.53
C GLU A 24 11.21 2.60 -7.86
N ALA A 25 10.66 1.70 -7.05
CA ALA A 25 10.81 0.25 -7.21
C ALA A 25 9.68 -0.52 -6.52
N ASN A 26 9.30 -1.67 -7.07
CA ASN A 26 8.46 -2.66 -6.39
C ASN A 26 9.38 -3.60 -5.61
N LEU A 27 9.70 -3.25 -4.37
CA LEU A 27 10.79 -3.87 -3.61
C LEU A 27 10.60 -5.39 -3.42
N PHE A 28 9.39 -5.88 -3.19
CA PHE A 28 9.19 -7.29 -2.85
C PHE A 28 8.75 -8.15 -4.05
N ASN A 29 8.83 -7.61 -5.26
CA ASN A 29 8.53 -8.29 -6.52
C ASN A 29 9.79 -8.50 -7.38
N GLY A 30 10.98 -8.62 -6.78
CA GLY A 30 12.23 -8.94 -7.49
C GLY A 30 13.41 -7.99 -7.27
N LEU A 31 13.52 -7.34 -6.12
CA LEU A 31 14.64 -6.44 -5.82
C LEU A 31 15.88 -7.20 -5.32
N LEU A 32 17.05 -6.77 -5.80
CA LEU A 32 18.32 -7.11 -5.19
C LEU A 32 18.72 -6.01 -4.17
N ILE A 33 18.84 -6.38 -2.90
CA ILE A 33 19.21 -5.46 -1.82
C ILE A 33 20.66 -5.72 -1.41
N ARG A 34 21.50 -4.68 -1.41
CA ARG A 34 22.85 -4.78 -0.85
C ARG A 34 22.78 -4.99 0.65
N LYS A 35 23.62 -5.88 1.20
CA LYS A 35 23.67 -6.18 2.64
C LYS A 35 23.74 -4.94 3.53
N ASN A 36 24.54 -3.94 3.14
CA ASN A 36 24.71 -2.70 3.89
C ASN A 36 23.42 -1.87 4.04
N VAL A 37 22.45 -2.02 3.13
CA VAL A 37 21.13 -1.40 3.26
C VAL A 37 20.42 -2.00 4.47
N VAL A 38 20.37 -3.33 4.55
CA VAL A 38 19.74 -4.05 5.67
C VAL A 38 20.47 -3.75 6.98
N GLU A 39 21.80 -3.70 6.98
CA GLU A 39 22.58 -3.32 8.18
C GLU A 39 22.25 -1.90 8.65
N LYS A 40 21.97 -0.97 7.73
CA LYS A 40 21.70 0.43 8.06
C LYS A 40 20.26 0.69 8.50
N ILE A 41 19.26 0.09 7.82
CA ILE A 41 17.85 0.39 8.10
C ILE A 41 17.09 -0.77 8.74
N GLY A 42 17.67 -1.96 8.82
CA GLY A 42 17.04 -3.15 9.35
C GLY A 42 16.21 -3.93 8.32
N LEU A 43 15.53 -4.97 8.81
CA LEU A 43 14.58 -5.77 8.03
C LEU A 43 13.21 -5.08 7.90
N PRO A 44 12.34 -5.52 6.98
CA PRO A 44 10.93 -5.14 6.97
C PRO A 44 10.26 -5.47 8.31
N ILE A 45 9.29 -4.64 8.72
CA ILE A 45 8.58 -4.82 10.00
C ILE A 45 7.68 -6.05 9.88
N SER A 46 8.06 -7.14 10.55
CA SER A 46 7.30 -8.41 10.55
C SER A 46 5.88 -8.26 11.05
N ASP A 47 5.64 -7.31 11.96
CA ASP A 47 4.35 -7.13 12.61
C ASP A 47 3.29 -6.52 11.69
N LEU A 48 3.70 -5.90 10.57
CA LEU A 48 2.76 -5.52 9.51
C LEU A 48 2.16 -6.76 8.83
N PHE A 49 2.90 -7.88 8.85
CA PHE A 49 2.55 -9.19 8.29
C PHE A 49 2.33 -9.21 6.77
N ILE A 50 1.26 -8.56 6.29
CA ILE A 50 0.98 -8.35 4.86
C ILE A 50 0.47 -6.93 4.63
N ARG A 51 0.73 -6.37 3.44
CA ARG A 51 0.29 -5.03 3.00
C ARG A 51 0.93 -3.89 3.78
N GLY A 52 1.58 -2.96 3.07
CA GLY A 52 2.12 -1.73 3.67
C GLY A 52 3.56 -1.85 4.15
N ASP A 53 4.07 -3.08 4.26
CA ASP A 53 5.48 -3.43 4.46
C ASP A 53 6.38 -2.83 3.37
N GLU A 54 6.02 -2.95 2.10
CA GLU A 54 6.80 -2.37 1.00
C GLU A 54 6.82 -0.83 1.05
N VAL A 55 5.68 -0.23 1.38
CA VAL A 55 5.53 1.23 1.51
C VAL A 55 6.39 1.74 2.67
N GLU A 56 6.32 1.06 3.81
CA GLU A 56 7.12 1.36 5.00
C GLU A 56 8.62 1.25 4.71
N TYR A 57 9.06 0.14 4.10
CA TYR A 57 10.47 -0.06 3.77
C TYR A 57 10.99 1.00 2.78
N THR A 58 10.19 1.32 1.75
CA THR A 58 10.49 2.39 0.79
C THR A 58 10.65 3.73 1.49
N LYS A 59 9.77 4.07 2.44
CA LYS A 59 9.88 5.30 3.23
C LYS A 59 11.16 5.33 4.06
N ARG A 60 11.54 4.22 4.71
CA ARG A 60 12.81 4.13 5.44
C ARG A 60 14.02 4.31 4.53
N MET A 61 14.00 3.72 3.33
CA MET A 61 15.06 3.93 2.33
C MET A 61 15.16 5.41 1.93
N LYS A 62 14.03 6.06 1.62
CA LYS A 62 13.97 7.49 1.28
C LYS A 62 14.45 8.38 2.45
N LYS A 63 13.97 8.14 3.67
CA LYS A 63 14.38 8.88 4.89
C LYS A 63 15.89 8.79 5.16
N ASN A 64 16.50 7.64 4.85
CA ASN A 64 17.94 7.41 5.00
C ASN A 64 18.79 7.79 3.77
N LYS A 65 18.18 8.46 2.78
CA LYS A 65 18.80 8.91 1.53
C LYS A 65 19.53 7.77 0.81
N LEU A 66 18.94 6.57 0.81
CA LEU A 66 19.49 5.42 0.11
C LEU A 66 19.15 5.49 -1.38
N SER A 67 20.12 5.13 -2.22
CA SER A 67 19.89 4.98 -3.66
C SER A 67 19.24 3.64 -3.94
N PHE A 68 18.09 3.67 -4.62
CA PHE A 68 17.39 2.51 -5.15
C PHE A 68 16.62 2.93 -6.41
N GLY A 69 16.06 1.96 -7.13
CA GLY A 69 15.32 2.22 -8.36
C GLY A 69 15.04 0.95 -9.15
N THR A 70 14.48 1.14 -10.34
CA THR A 70 14.07 0.06 -11.23
C THR A 70 14.91 0.11 -12.52
N LEU A 71 15.58 -0.98 -12.85
CA LEU A 71 16.15 -1.21 -14.18
C LEU A 71 15.00 -1.65 -15.10
N VAL A 72 14.71 -0.88 -16.14
CA VAL A 72 13.52 -1.09 -16.99
C VAL A 72 13.61 -2.38 -17.80
N ASP A 73 14.83 -2.78 -18.18
CA ASP A 73 15.06 -4.04 -18.92
C ASP A 73 14.93 -5.29 -18.04
N ALA A 74 14.95 -5.16 -16.71
CA ALA A 74 14.71 -6.26 -15.79
C ALA A 74 13.20 -6.54 -15.68
N LYS A 75 12.72 -7.54 -16.43
CA LYS A 75 11.29 -7.86 -16.53
C LYS A 75 10.90 -8.96 -15.53
N PHE A 76 9.94 -8.64 -14.66
CA PHE A 76 9.28 -9.60 -13.77
C PHE A 76 7.76 -9.53 -13.97
N PHE A 77 7.13 -10.68 -14.22
CA PHE A 77 5.69 -10.76 -14.47
C PHE A 77 4.95 -11.14 -13.19
N HIS A 78 4.09 -10.24 -12.71
CA HIS A 78 3.25 -10.45 -11.52
C HIS A 78 1.76 -10.32 -11.90
N PRO A 79 0.86 -11.14 -11.31
CA PRO A 79 -0.58 -10.97 -11.48
C PRO A 79 -1.05 -9.55 -11.12
N SER A 80 -1.93 -8.99 -11.93
CA SER A 80 -2.36 -7.60 -11.73
C SER A 80 -3.24 -7.43 -10.48
N ASP A 81 -2.98 -6.40 -9.68
CA ASP A 81 -3.83 -5.96 -8.56
C ASP A 81 -4.87 -4.91 -8.99
N LYS A 82 -5.07 -4.68 -10.29
CA LYS A 82 -6.00 -3.66 -10.83
C LYS A 82 -7.42 -3.84 -10.29
N ASN A 83 -7.87 -5.08 -10.12
CA ASN A 83 -9.19 -5.41 -9.61
C ASN A 83 -9.38 -5.05 -8.12
N GLU A 84 -8.30 -4.71 -7.40
CA GLU A 84 -8.35 -4.23 -6.02
C GLU A 84 -8.54 -2.71 -5.94
N ARG A 85 -8.48 -1.98 -7.06
CA ARG A 85 -8.66 -0.52 -7.11
C ARG A 85 -10.04 -0.19 -7.65
N ILE A 86 -10.90 0.32 -6.78
CA ILE A 86 -12.29 0.62 -7.14
C ILE A 86 -12.46 2.13 -7.17
N LYS A 87 -12.68 2.67 -8.37
CA LYS A 87 -12.99 4.09 -8.55
C LYS A 87 -14.46 4.32 -8.18
N VAL A 88 -14.72 5.34 -7.37
CA VAL A 88 -16.05 5.72 -6.89
C VAL A 88 -16.22 7.23 -6.95
N LEU A 89 -17.47 7.70 -6.80
CA LEU A 89 -17.82 9.12 -6.83
C LEU A 89 -17.26 9.81 -8.09
N PHE A 90 -17.78 9.46 -9.27
CA PHE A 90 -17.34 10.02 -10.56
C PHE A 90 -15.82 9.95 -10.79
N ASN A 91 -15.20 8.84 -10.36
CA ASN A 91 -13.74 8.61 -10.42
C ASN A 91 -12.88 9.54 -9.55
N LEU A 92 -13.48 10.35 -8.67
CA LEU A 92 -12.74 11.23 -7.77
C LEU A 92 -12.01 10.47 -6.67
N TRP A 93 -12.61 9.39 -6.16
CA TRP A 93 -12.01 8.58 -5.10
C TRP A 93 -11.62 7.20 -5.60
N THR A 94 -10.46 6.72 -5.18
CA THR A 94 -10.04 5.33 -5.38
C THR A 94 -10.01 4.62 -4.05
N MET A 95 -10.85 3.60 -3.89
CA MET A 95 -10.86 2.71 -2.74
C MET A 95 -10.01 1.48 -3.03
N ARG A 96 -9.49 0.85 -1.97
CA ARG A 96 -8.82 -0.45 -2.07
C ARG A 96 -9.72 -1.50 -1.44
N ASP A 97 -9.92 -2.61 -2.15
CA ASP A 97 -10.65 -3.78 -1.67
C ASP A 97 -9.99 -5.03 -2.26
N ALA A 98 -9.37 -5.84 -1.40
CA ALA A 98 -8.69 -7.06 -1.80
C ALA A 98 -9.64 -8.26 -2.00
N HIS A 99 -10.96 -8.03 -1.93
CA HIS A 99 -12.03 -9.05 -2.03
C HIS A 99 -11.83 -10.22 -1.07
N SER A 100 -11.17 -9.98 0.07
CA SER A 100 -10.86 -10.95 1.11
C SER A 100 -10.79 -10.23 2.45
N ASP A 101 -11.59 -10.68 3.42
CA ASP A 101 -11.64 -10.09 4.76
C ASP A 101 -10.28 -10.10 5.45
N PHE A 102 -9.52 -11.20 5.28
CA PHE A 102 -8.15 -11.32 5.76
C PHE A 102 -7.25 -10.21 5.20
N LYS A 103 -7.15 -10.09 3.88
CA LYS A 103 -6.29 -9.08 3.23
C LYS A 103 -6.78 -7.65 3.53
N ASN A 104 -8.09 -7.45 3.58
CA ASN A 104 -8.70 -6.16 3.89
C ASN A 104 -8.42 -5.73 5.33
N TYR A 105 -8.48 -6.65 6.29
CA TYR A 105 -8.13 -6.37 7.68
C TYR A 105 -6.73 -5.75 7.78
N TYR A 106 -5.71 -6.44 7.25
CA TYR A 106 -4.34 -5.94 7.29
C TYR A 106 -4.14 -4.64 6.50
N MET A 107 -4.79 -4.53 5.34
CA MET A 107 -4.74 -3.32 4.53
C MET A 107 -5.29 -2.09 5.27
N PHE A 108 -6.44 -2.20 5.95
CA PHE A 108 -7.02 -1.09 6.69
C PHE A 108 -6.23 -0.79 7.97
N ARG A 109 -5.83 -1.83 8.71
CA ARG A 109 -5.01 -1.69 9.92
C ARG A 109 -3.69 -0.98 9.64
N ASN A 110 -2.92 -1.49 8.69
CA ASN A 110 -1.59 -0.97 8.37
C ASN A 110 -1.65 0.39 7.69
N ARG A 111 -2.75 0.73 7.02
CA ARG A 111 -3.01 2.09 6.50
C ARG A 111 -3.19 3.10 7.65
N ALA A 112 -3.90 2.72 8.71
CA ALA A 112 -4.07 3.59 9.87
C ALA A 112 -2.72 3.85 10.58
N VAL A 113 -1.91 2.80 10.74
CA VAL A 113 -0.54 2.90 11.27
C VAL A 113 0.29 3.88 10.43
N ALA A 114 0.29 3.69 9.10
CA ALA A 114 1.03 4.57 8.20
C ALA A 114 0.60 6.04 8.31
N PHE A 115 -0.70 6.32 8.43
CA PHE A 115 -1.18 7.69 8.63
C PHE A 115 -0.67 8.30 9.93
N ILE A 116 -0.63 7.53 11.02
CA ILE A 116 -0.14 8.03 12.31
C ILE A 116 1.37 8.28 12.25
N GLU A 117 2.14 7.31 11.74
CA GLU A 117 3.60 7.40 11.62
C GLU A 117 4.06 8.55 10.71
N ASP A 118 3.27 8.85 9.66
CA ASP A 118 3.53 9.96 8.75
C ASP A 118 3.09 11.33 9.30
N GLY A 119 2.52 11.40 10.51
CA GLY A 119 1.95 12.65 11.07
C GLY A 119 0.65 13.09 10.38
N ASN A 120 0.01 12.19 9.63
CA ASN A 120 -1.19 12.44 8.83
C ASN A 120 -2.44 11.81 9.45
N ALA A 121 -2.51 11.69 10.78
CA ALA A 121 -3.66 11.11 11.48
C ALA A 121 -4.99 11.83 11.17
N TRP A 122 -4.93 13.10 10.76
CA TRP A 122 -6.09 13.88 10.28
C TRP A 122 -6.76 13.29 9.03
N LEU A 123 -6.10 12.41 8.29
CA LEU A 123 -6.68 11.69 7.16
C LEU A 123 -7.64 10.57 7.59
N LEU A 124 -7.52 10.05 8.81
CA LEU A 124 -8.38 8.97 9.33
C LEU A 124 -9.89 9.31 9.27
N PRO A 125 -10.37 10.49 9.73
CA PRO A 125 -11.78 10.85 9.60
C PRO A 125 -12.22 10.99 8.13
N LEU A 126 -11.37 11.48 7.23
CA LEU A 126 -11.69 11.52 5.80
C LEU A 126 -11.80 10.12 5.20
N ASP A 127 -10.92 9.21 5.61
CA ASP A 127 -10.96 7.81 5.19
C ASP A 127 -12.22 7.11 5.74
N LEU A 128 -12.68 7.46 6.96
CA LEU A 128 -13.95 6.98 7.50
C LEU A 128 -15.14 7.40 6.64
N ILE A 129 -15.22 8.68 6.23
CA ILE A 129 -16.29 9.17 5.34
C ILE A 129 -16.28 8.40 4.02
N ARG A 130 -15.09 8.26 3.42
CA ARG A 130 -14.86 7.56 2.15
C ARG A 130 -15.28 6.09 2.20
N TYR A 131 -14.84 5.35 3.22
CA TYR A 131 -15.18 3.93 3.35
C TYR A 131 -16.62 3.70 3.81
N THR A 132 -17.21 4.64 4.57
CA THR A 132 -18.66 4.60 4.88
C THR A 132 -19.48 4.72 3.60
N TYR A 133 -19.18 5.70 2.74
CA TYR A 133 -19.81 5.82 1.42
C TYR A 133 -19.61 4.55 0.58
N TYR A 134 -18.38 4.03 0.51
CA TYR A 134 -18.07 2.83 -0.25
C TYR A 134 -18.89 1.62 0.21
N PHE A 135 -18.92 1.32 1.52
CA PHE A 135 -19.61 0.13 2.02
C PHE A 135 -21.13 0.26 1.98
N LEU A 136 -21.68 1.45 2.28
CA LEU A 136 -23.12 1.66 2.33
C LEU A 136 -23.74 1.85 0.94
N ILE A 137 -23.10 2.63 0.07
CA ILE A 137 -23.66 2.98 -1.24
C ILE A 137 -23.14 2.04 -2.33
N VAL A 138 -21.81 1.93 -2.48
CA VAL A 138 -21.21 1.18 -3.60
C VAL A 138 -21.34 -0.34 -3.41
N LYS A 139 -21.13 -0.83 -2.18
CA LYS A 139 -21.27 -2.26 -1.83
C LYS A 139 -22.66 -2.63 -1.30
N LYS A 140 -23.67 -1.79 -1.52
CA LYS A 140 -25.09 -2.05 -1.20
C LYS A 140 -25.31 -2.47 0.26
N LEU A 141 -25.13 -1.53 1.19
CA LEU A 141 -25.33 -1.72 2.64
C LEU A 141 -24.49 -2.86 3.24
N ASN A 142 -23.22 -2.98 2.84
CA ASN A 142 -22.30 -3.96 3.42
C ASN A 142 -21.83 -3.55 4.83
N ILE A 143 -22.68 -3.78 5.81
CA ILE A 143 -22.40 -3.48 7.22
C ILE A 143 -21.22 -4.31 7.77
N LYS A 144 -21.06 -5.56 7.30
CA LYS A 144 -19.95 -6.42 7.73
C LYS A 144 -18.60 -5.84 7.31
N GLY A 145 -18.49 -5.37 6.07
CA GLY A 145 -17.29 -4.71 5.55
C GLY A 145 -16.96 -3.43 6.31
N LEU A 146 -17.97 -2.60 6.63
CA LEU A 146 -17.76 -1.40 7.43
C LEU A 146 -17.30 -1.72 8.86
N LYS A 147 -17.90 -2.74 9.50
CA LYS A 147 -17.44 -3.21 10.83
C LYS A 147 -16.01 -3.70 10.80
N LEU A 148 -15.63 -4.46 9.77
CA LEU A 148 -14.26 -4.92 9.57
C LEU A 148 -13.29 -3.75 9.42
N TRP A 149 -13.65 -2.76 8.61
CA TRP A 149 -12.86 -1.54 8.44
C TRP A 149 -12.67 -0.81 9.77
N CYS A 150 -13.75 -0.58 10.54
CA CYS A 150 -13.65 0.09 11.84
C CYS A 150 -12.75 -0.68 12.82
N LEU A 151 -12.94 -2.00 12.94
CA LEU A 151 -12.13 -2.84 13.82
C LEU A 151 -10.64 -2.77 13.45
N ALA A 152 -10.33 -2.99 12.18
CA ALA A 152 -8.95 -2.97 11.67
C ALA A 152 -8.28 -1.61 11.88
N THR A 153 -8.99 -0.52 11.56
CA THR A 153 -8.49 0.85 11.76
C THR A 153 -8.24 1.14 13.24
N ILE A 154 -9.14 0.72 14.15
CA ILE A 154 -8.96 0.89 15.60
C ILE A 154 -7.76 0.08 16.10
N ASP A 155 -7.59 -1.15 15.65
CA ASP A 155 -6.43 -1.97 16.01
C ASP A 155 -5.12 -1.31 15.54
N GLY A 156 -5.12 -0.71 14.34
CA GLY A 156 -3.99 0.05 13.82
C GLY A 156 -3.68 1.29 14.66
N ILE A 157 -4.70 2.06 15.04
CA ILE A 157 -4.57 3.23 15.94
C ILE A 157 -4.02 2.81 17.31
N LYS A 158 -4.44 1.65 17.83
CA LYS A 158 -3.97 1.10 19.11
C LYS A 158 -2.62 0.40 19.04
N GLY A 159 -1.99 0.32 17.86
CA GLY A 159 -0.71 -0.37 17.68
C GLY A 159 -0.80 -1.90 17.86
N LYS A 160 -1.99 -2.50 17.69
CA LYS A 160 -2.17 -3.96 17.76
C LYS A 160 -1.71 -4.62 16.46
N LEU A 161 -0.39 -4.74 16.33
CA LEU A 161 0.26 -5.34 15.17
C LEU A 161 0.43 -6.86 15.36
N GLY A 162 1.04 -7.50 14.36
CA GLY A 162 1.26 -8.94 14.33
C GLY A 162 0.14 -9.72 13.63
N ARG A 163 0.18 -11.05 13.77
CA ARG A 163 -0.88 -11.92 13.26
C ARG A 163 -2.14 -11.79 14.11
N HIS A 164 -3.29 -11.60 13.46
CA HIS A 164 -4.56 -11.45 14.13
C HIS A 164 -5.13 -12.84 14.39
N SER A 165 -5.51 -13.17 15.63
CA SER A 165 -5.88 -14.54 16.02
C SER A 165 -7.01 -15.18 15.19
N LYS A 166 -7.90 -14.36 14.61
CA LYS A 166 -8.98 -14.82 13.74
C LYS A 166 -8.52 -15.26 12.34
N TYR A 167 -7.39 -14.75 11.84
CA TYR A 167 -6.98 -14.92 10.45
C TYR A 167 -5.57 -15.48 10.27
#